data_AF-A0A936U342-F1
#
_entry.id   AF-A0A936U342-F1
#
_cell.length_a   1.000
_cell.length_b   1.000
_cell.length_c   1.000
_cell.angle_alpha   90.00
_cell.angle_beta   90.00
_cell.angle_gamma   90.00
#
_symmetry.space_group_name_H-M   'P 1'
#
loop_
_entity.id
_entity.type
_entity.pdbx_description
1 polymer ?
#
loop_
_entity_poly.entity_id
_entity_poly.type
_entity_poly.pdbx_seq_one_letter_code
_entity_poly.pdbx_strand_id
1 'polypeptide(L)'
;MNDLTTSSCTYADQASADAAFALWLDGFGVTGGCSPAFTNGTPVAPAYCGGSTLVTWTVTDHCYLTSTHTATFTINNPAAVMVTEVSDLTTPAGDYADQAAINTAFTNWLNGFAVARRMCTTGRSPGLYQARDCAAAAPRSPGRSPIIAMPRLRIQPPLPLYRPTR
;
A
#
# COMPACT_ATOMS: atom_id res chain seq x y z
N MET A 1 -9.83 -27.65 3.27
CA MET A 1 -8.87 -26.53 3.14
C MET A 1 -9.64 -25.34 2.61
N ASN A 2 -9.37 -24.14 3.12
CA ASN A 2 -10.07 -22.92 2.73
C ASN A 2 -9.09 -21.93 2.09
N ASP A 3 -9.64 -21.00 1.33
CA ASP A 3 -8.88 -19.86 0.80
C ASP A 3 -8.24 -19.05 1.93
N LEU A 4 -7.07 -18.50 1.65
CA LEU A 4 -6.35 -17.62 2.57
C LEU A 4 -5.99 -16.31 1.86
N THR A 5 -6.41 -15.20 2.46
CA THR A 5 -6.09 -13.85 1.98
C THR A 5 -5.27 -13.12 3.03
N THR A 6 -4.10 -12.63 2.65
CA THR A 6 -3.18 -11.90 3.52
C THR A 6 -2.78 -10.57 2.88
N SER A 7 -2.32 -9.63 3.70
CA SER A 7 -1.80 -8.36 3.18
C SER A 7 -0.32 -8.52 2.84
N SER A 8 0.12 -7.96 1.71
CA SER A 8 1.56 -7.82 1.37
C SER A 8 2.38 -7.17 2.48
N CYS A 9 1.74 -6.31 3.28
CA CYS A 9 2.28 -5.64 4.47
C CYS A 9 2.74 -6.57 5.60
N THR A 10 2.35 -7.84 5.53
CA THR A 10 2.69 -8.87 6.51
C THR A 10 4.07 -9.48 6.23
N TYR A 11 4.55 -9.39 4.99
CA TYR A 11 5.73 -10.12 4.53
C TYR A 11 6.91 -9.17 4.33
N ALA A 12 8.03 -9.42 5.01
CA ALA A 12 9.23 -8.61 4.85
C ALA A 12 9.84 -8.81 3.45
N ASP A 13 9.81 -10.05 2.96
CA ASP A 13 10.45 -10.51 1.73
C ASP A 13 9.76 -11.76 1.18
N GLN A 14 10.24 -12.27 0.04
CA GLN A 14 9.70 -13.48 -0.58
C GLN A 14 9.85 -14.72 0.31
N ALA A 15 10.93 -14.87 1.06
CA ALA A 15 11.14 -16.03 1.93
C ALA A 15 10.08 -16.11 3.04
N SER A 16 9.64 -14.97 3.57
CA SER A 16 8.55 -14.92 4.55
C SER A 16 7.18 -15.28 3.95
N ALA A 17 6.92 -14.90 2.69
CA ALA A 17 5.71 -15.31 1.97
C ALA A 17 5.74 -16.80 1.62
N ASP A 18 6.90 -17.32 1.20
CA ASP A 18 7.11 -18.74 0.90
C ASP A 18 6.90 -19.60 2.14
N ALA A 19 7.40 -19.17 3.31
CA ALA A 19 7.18 -19.86 4.58
C ALA A 19 5.69 -19.90 4.98
N ALA A 20 4.97 -18.78 4.82
CA ALA A 20 3.54 -18.74 5.10
C ALA A 20 2.73 -19.61 4.12
N PHE A 21 3.12 -19.64 2.85
CA PHE A 21 2.52 -20.51 1.84
C PHE A 21 2.76 -22.00 2.16
N ALA A 22 3.97 -22.37 2.58
CA ALA A 22 4.31 -23.74 2.98
C ALA A 22 3.49 -24.19 4.21
N LEU A 23 3.35 -23.33 5.22
CA LEU A 23 2.49 -23.61 6.38
C LEU A 23 1.02 -23.77 5.99
N TRP A 24 0.54 -22.94 5.07
CA TRP A 24 -0.82 -23.08 4.55
C TRP A 24 -1.00 -24.42 3.83
N LEU A 25 -0.07 -24.82 2.96
CA LEU A 25 -0.09 -26.11 2.26
C LEU A 25 -0.11 -27.32 3.22
N ASP A 26 0.65 -27.26 4.32
CA ASP A 26 0.69 -28.31 5.35
C ASP A 26 -0.65 -28.47 6.10
N GLY A 27 -1.49 -27.43 6.06
CA GLY A 27 -2.85 -27.47 6.60
C GLY A 27 -3.83 -28.34 5.78
N PHE A 28 -3.45 -28.83 4.60
CA PHE A 28 -4.28 -29.74 3.83
C PHE A 28 -4.22 -31.16 4.42
N GLY A 29 -5.35 -31.63 4.93
CA GLY A 29 -5.51 -33.01 5.40
C GLY A 29 -6.70 -33.69 4.76
N VAL A 30 -6.59 -35.01 4.57
CA VAL A 30 -7.68 -35.90 4.19
C VAL A 30 -7.98 -36.82 5.37
N THR A 31 -9.25 -37.02 5.69
CA THR A 31 -9.68 -37.92 6.77
C THR A 31 -10.79 -38.85 6.26
N GLY A 32 -10.92 -40.03 6.87
CA GLY A 32 -11.83 -41.08 6.42
C GLY A 32 -11.29 -41.86 5.22
N GLY A 33 -12.18 -42.60 4.55
CA GLY A 33 -11.81 -43.34 3.33
C GLY A 33 -11.12 -44.68 3.56
N CYS A 34 -10.61 -45.24 2.47
CA CYS A 34 -10.01 -46.57 2.36
C CYS A 34 -8.63 -46.40 1.73
N SER A 35 -7.66 -46.03 2.57
CA SER A 35 -6.30 -45.65 2.17
C SER A 35 -6.26 -44.45 1.19
N PRO A 36 -6.78 -43.27 1.60
CA PRO A 36 -6.75 -42.09 0.75
C PRO A 36 -5.31 -41.57 0.57
N ALA A 37 -5.01 -41.12 -0.63
CA ALA A 37 -3.79 -40.39 -0.99
C ALA A 37 -4.16 -39.11 -1.72
N PHE A 38 -3.31 -38.08 -1.64
CA PHE A 38 -3.53 -36.83 -2.37
C PHE A 38 -2.25 -36.31 -3.01
N THR A 39 -2.40 -35.54 -4.08
CA THR A 39 -1.32 -34.82 -4.75
C THR A 39 -1.77 -33.39 -5.05
N ASN A 40 -0.84 -32.43 -4.99
CA ASN A 40 -1.10 -31.02 -5.26
C ASN A 40 -0.15 -30.40 -6.31
N GLY A 41 0.65 -31.22 -6.97
CA GLY A 41 1.67 -30.78 -7.91
C GLY A 41 2.80 -30.03 -7.20
N THR A 42 3.29 -28.96 -7.82
CA THR A 42 4.36 -28.09 -7.28
C THR A 42 3.94 -26.62 -7.37
N PRO A 43 2.93 -26.18 -6.61
CA PRO A 43 2.48 -24.81 -6.65
C PRO A 43 3.55 -23.89 -6.04
N VAL A 44 3.68 -22.69 -6.57
CA VAL A 44 4.64 -21.68 -6.10
C VAL A 44 3.89 -20.55 -5.43
N ALA A 45 4.42 -20.03 -4.32
CA ALA A 45 3.84 -18.89 -3.65
C ALA A 45 3.78 -17.68 -4.60
N PRO A 46 2.73 -16.84 -4.51
CA PRO A 46 2.69 -15.60 -5.26
C PRO A 46 3.78 -14.63 -4.75
N ALA A 47 4.03 -13.56 -5.51
CA ALA A 47 4.97 -12.55 -5.09
C ALA A 47 4.52 -11.93 -3.75
N TYR A 48 5.45 -11.74 -2.81
CA TYR A 48 5.14 -11.16 -1.49
C TYR A 48 4.53 -9.74 -1.56
N CYS A 49 4.74 -9.04 -2.69
CA CYS A 49 4.14 -7.74 -2.98
C CYS A 49 2.66 -7.80 -3.34
N GLY A 50 2.16 -8.95 -3.78
CA GLY A 50 0.80 -9.12 -4.26
C GLY A 50 0.69 -10.18 -5.34
N GLY A 51 -0.49 -10.79 -5.44
CA GLY A 51 -0.80 -11.83 -6.40
C GLY A 51 -1.65 -12.93 -5.79
N SER A 52 -1.93 -13.97 -6.57
CA SER A 52 -2.64 -15.14 -6.07
C SER A 52 -2.12 -16.41 -6.75
N THR A 53 -2.14 -17.51 -6.00
CA THR A 53 -1.86 -18.86 -6.51
C THR A 53 -3.06 -19.74 -6.18
N LEU A 54 -3.63 -20.36 -7.22
CA LEU A 54 -4.63 -21.41 -7.08
C LEU A 54 -3.92 -22.75 -6.92
N VAL A 55 -4.26 -23.51 -5.88
CA VAL A 55 -3.75 -24.86 -5.66
C VAL A 55 -4.88 -25.85 -5.82
N THR A 56 -4.61 -26.92 -6.56
CA THR A 56 -5.55 -28.02 -6.81
C THR A 56 -5.00 -29.29 -6.20
N TRP A 57 -5.74 -29.86 -5.26
CA TRP A 57 -5.48 -31.18 -4.70
C TRP A 57 -6.34 -32.23 -5.41
N THR A 58 -5.71 -33.30 -5.87
CA THR A 58 -6.39 -34.50 -6.36
C THR A 58 -6.30 -35.57 -5.28
N VAL A 59 -7.44 -35.96 -4.72
CA VAL A 59 -7.56 -37.01 -3.71
C VAL A 59 -8.02 -38.29 -4.40
N THR A 60 -7.25 -39.35 -4.28
CA THR A 60 -7.58 -40.69 -4.77
C THR A 60 -7.74 -41.62 -3.59
N ASP A 61 -8.79 -42.44 -3.62
CA ASP A 61 -9.09 -43.44 -2.60
C ASP A 61 -9.22 -44.80 -3.29
N HIS A 62 -8.85 -45.88 -2.60
CA HIS A 62 -8.95 -47.23 -3.17
C HIS A 62 -10.41 -47.70 -3.29
N CYS A 63 -11.28 -47.28 -2.37
CA CYS A 63 -12.68 -47.70 -2.35
C CYS A 63 -13.64 -46.66 -2.96
N TYR A 64 -13.18 -45.43 -3.21
CA TYR A 64 -14.00 -44.34 -3.74
C TYR A 64 -13.38 -43.68 -4.98
N LEU A 65 -14.21 -42.94 -5.72
CA LEU A 65 -13.76 -42.19 -6.89
C LEU A 65 -12.83 -41.04 -6.52
N THR A 66 -11.88 -40.77 -7.40
CA THR A 66 -11.00 -39.60 -7.31
C THR A 66 -11.82 -38.31 -7.23
N SER A 67 -11.49 -37.47 -6.26
CA SER A 67 -12.11 -36.16 -6.04
C SER A 67 -11.08 -35.06 -6.16
N THR A 68 -11.52 -33.85 -6.51
CA THR A 68 -10.64 -32.69 -6.60
C THR A 68 -11.10 -31.59 -5.66
N HIS A 69 -10.13 -30.90 -5.06
CA HIS A 69 -10.36 -29.77 -4.18
C HIS A 69 -9.44 -28.63 -4.59
N THR A 70 -9.94 -27.41 -4.55
CA THR A 70 -9.17 -26.22 -4.86
C THR A 70 -9.23 -25.24 -3.71
N ALA A 71 -8.14 -24.49 -3.53
CA ALA A 71 -8.11 -23.34 -2.64
C ALA A 71 -7.09 -22.32 -3.17
N THR A 72 -7.32 -21.05 -2.89
CA THR A 72 -6.52 -19.94 -3.38
C THR A 72 -5.77 -19.29 -2.22
N PHE A 73 -4.47 -19.07 -2.43
CA PHE A 73 -3.66 -18.23 -1.55
C PHE A 73 -3.45 -16.87 -2.22
N THR A 74 -3.97 -15.82 -1.57
CA THR A 74 -3.94 -14.45 -2.10
C THR A 74 -3.14 -13.54 -1.19
N ILE A 75 -2.24 -12.76 -1.80
CA ILE A 75 -1.56 -11.63 -1.18
C ILE A 75 -2.14 -10.36 -1.81
N ASN A 76 -2.81 -9.55 -1.00
CA ASN A 76 -3.35 -8.28 -1.44
C ASN A 76 -2.23 -7.26 -1.58
N ASN A 77 -2.17 -6.63 -2.76
CA ASN A 77 -1.30 -5.50 -3.02
C ASN A 77 -1.65 -4.34 -2.07
N PRO A 78 -0.69 -3.50 -1.65
CA PRO A 78 -1.03 -2.35 -0.83
C PRO A 78 -1.88 -1.37 -1.64
N ALA A 79 -2.65 -0.54 -0.92
CA ALA A 79 -3.45 0.50 -1.55
C ALA A 79 -2.58 1.41 -2.43
N ALA A 80 -3.13 1.84 -3.56
CA ALA A 80 -2.41 2.73 -4.48
C ALA A 80 -2.10 4.07 -3.78
N VAL A 81 -0.93 4.63 -4.11
CA VAL A 81 -0.52 5.96 -3.63
C VAL A 81 -1.46 7.01 -4.22
N MET A 82 -2.15 7.74 -3.35
CA MET A 82 -2.85 8.97 -3.71
C MET A 82 -2.05 10.16 -3.19
N VAL A 83 -1.75 11.11 -4.08
CA VAL A 83 -1.19 12.41 -3.71
C VAL A 83 -2.34 13.40 -3.74
N THR A 84 -2.62 14.03 -2.60
CA THR A 84 -3.50 15.19 -2.56
C THR A 84 -2.60 16.41 -2.62
N GLU A 85 -2.61 17.08 -3.77
CA GLU A 85 -1.90 18.34 -3.93
C GLU A 85 -2.69 19.46 -3.23
N VAL A 86 -1.97 20.31 -2.50
CA VAL A 86 -2.51 21.59 -2.04
C VAL A 86 -2.33 22.61 -3.16
N SER A 87 -3.35 23.40 -3.46
CA SER A 87 -3.24 24.47 -4.45
C SER A 87 -2.41 25.65 -3.93
N ASP A 88 -1.90 26.46 -4.85
CA ASP A 88 -1.32 27.77 -4.51
C ASP A 88 -2.34 28.59 -3.70
N LEU A 89 -1.87 29.23 -2.64
CA LEU A 89 -2.67 30.13 -1.81
C LEU A 89 -2.06 31.53 -1.89
N THR A 90 -2.87 32.52 -2.26
CA THR A 90 -2.49 33.93 -2.24
C THR A 90 -3.46 34.69 -1.36
N THR A 91 -2.94 35.34 -0.32
CA THR A 91 -3.74 36.11 0.64
C THR A 91 -3.07 37.45 0.94
N PRO A 92 -3.85 38.53 1.09
CA PRO A 92 -3.37 39.81 1.61
C PRO A 92 -2.78 39.68 3.00
N ALA A 93 -1.66 40.37 3.27
CA ALA A 93 -1.09 40.46 4.62
C ALA A 93 -2.06 41.09 5.63
N GLY A 94 -2.98 41.95 5.16
CA GLY A 94 -4.00 42.60 5.99
C GLY A 94 -5.06 41.66 6.56
N ASP A 95 -5.14 40.42 6.07
CA ASP A 95 -6.09 39.41 6.58
C ASP A 95 -5.57 38.69 7.83
N TYR A 96 -4.33 38.97 8.24
CA TYR A 96 -3.67 38.36 9.39
C TYR A 96 -3.39 39.39 10.47
N ALA A 97 -3.79 39.10 11.71
CA ALA A 97 -3.61 40.00 12.84
C ALA A 97 -2.12 40.16 13.25
N ASP A 98 -1.32 39.11 13.07
CA ASP A 98 0.09 39.06 13.46
C ASP A 98 0.87 37.95 12.72
N GLN A 99 2.16 37.84 13.03
CA GLN A 99 3.04 36.81 12.50
C GLN A 99 2.63 35.38 12.95
N ALA A 100 1.99 35.23 14.11
CA ALA A 100 1.54 33.93 14.59
C ALA A 100 0.35 33.40 13.78
N ALA A 101 -0.55 34.30 13.35
CA ALA A 101 -1.65 34.00 12.43
C ALA A 101 -1.12 33.55 11.05
N ILE A 102 -0.08 34.21 10.54
CA ILE A 102 0.61 33.80 9.30
C ILE A 102 1.24 32.41 9.46
N ASN A 103 1.94 32.15 10.57
CA ASN A 103 2.57 30.85 10.83
C ASN A 103 1.53 29.73 10.94
N THR A 104 0.36 30.03 11.54
CA THR A 104 -0.78 29.11 11.64
C THR A 104 -1.37 28.82 10.26
N ALA A 105 -1.58 29.84 9.43
CA ALA A 105 -2.07 29.69 8.07
C ALA A 105 -1.11 28.87 7.19
N PHE A 106 0.20 29.09 7.33
CA PHE A 106 1.22 28.31 6.65
C PHE A 106 1.25 26.85 7.13
N THR A 107 1.12 26.62 8.43
CA THR A 107 1.04 25.27 9.01
C THR A 107 -0.19 24.52 8.50
N ASN A 108 -1.35 25.19 8.43
CA ASN A 108 -2.58 24.61 7.90
C ASN A 108 -2.46 24.30 6.40
N TRP A 109 -1.86 25.20 5.63
CA TRP A 109 -1.58 24.98 4.21
C TRP A 109 -0.63 23.80 3.99
N LEU A 110 0.44 23.68 4.79
CA LEU A 110 1.35 22.53 4.77
C LEU A 110 0.64 21.22 5.16
N ASN A 111 -0.27 21.25 6.13
CA ASN A 111 -1.06 20.09 6.54
C ASN A 111 -2.04 19.62 5.45
N GLY A 112 -2.36 20.47 4.46
CA GLY A 112 -3.11 20.08 3.27
C GLY A 112 -2.32 19.23 2.28
N PHE A 113 -0.99 19.16 2.41
CA PHE A 113 -0.15 18.32 1.58
C PHE A 113 0.02 16.93 2.20
N ALA A 114 -0.47 15.90 1.52
CA ALA A 114 -0.31 14.52 1.93
C ALA A 114 0.23 13.67 0.77
N VAL A 115 1.34 12.96 1.03
CA VAL A 115 1.87 11.92 0.13
C VAL A 115 1.77 10.60 0.88
N ALA A 116 0.84 9.74 0.50
CA ALA A 116 0.86 8.34 0.93
C ALA A 116 2.10 7.64 0.33
N ARG A 117 2.82 6.82 1.12
CA ARG A 117 4.03 6.13 0.65
C ARG A 117 3.74 4.83 -0.09
N ARG A 118 4.81 4.31 -0.69
CA ARG A 118 4.96 3.61 -1.98
C ARG A 118 4.20 2.28 -2.10
N MET A 119 3.85 1.97 -3.35
CA MET A 119 3.55 0.62 -3.83
C MET A 119 4.74 -0.33 -3.67
N CYS A 120 4.47 -1.62 -3.49
CA CYS A 120 5.49 -2.68 -3.50
C CYS A 120 6.04 -2.82 -4.93
N THR A 121 7.06 -2.04 -5.29
CA THR A 121 7.61 -2.04 -6.66
C THR A 121 8.62 -3.17 -6.84
N THR A 122 8.41 -4.01 -7.85
CA THR A 122 9.45 -4.89 -8.40
C THR A 122 10.46 -4.04 -9.19
N GLY A 123 11.52 -3.54 -8.52
CA GLY A 123 12.42 -2.55 -9.09
C GLY A 123 13.91 -2.72 -8.79
N ARG A 124 14.62 -3.39 -9.70
CA ARG A 124 16.00 -3.15 -10.22
C ARG A 124 17.21 -2.99 -9.27
N SER A 125 17.09 -3.02 -7.95
CA SER A 125 18.24 -3.01 -7.03
C SER A 125 18.16 -4.19 -6.07
N PRO A 126 19.11 -5.13 -6.06
CA PRO A 126 19.10 -6.23 -5.12
C PRO A 126 19.36 -5.68 -3.70
N GLY A 127 18.35 -5.66 -2.84
CA GLY A 127 18.58 -5.46 -1.39
C GLY A 127 17.56 -4.67 -0.55
N LEU A 128 16.47 -4.12 -1.09
CA LEU A 128 15.48 -3.39 -0.25
C LEU A 128 14.04 -3.77 -0.60
N TYR A 129 13.76 -5.07 -0.51
CA TYR A 129 12.41 -5.61 -0.43
C TYR A 129 11.93 -5.35 0.99
N GLN A 130 11.14 -4.30 1.23
CA GLN A 130 10.51 -4.15 2.53
C GLN A 130 9.06 -3.70 2.35
N ALA A 131 8.12 -4.56 2.76
CA ALA A 131 6.71 -4.20 2.95
C ALA A 131 6.48 -3.21 4.10
N ARG A 132 7.52 -2.47 4.52
CA ARG A 132 7.47 -1.52 5.64
C ARG A 132 6.73 -0.22 5.33
N ASP A 133 6.38 0.02 4.07
CA ASP A 133 5.71 1.26 3.65
C ASP A 133 4.17 1.17 3.66
N CYS A 134 3.60 0.10 4.21
CA CYS A 134 2.16 -0.09 4.35
C CYS A 134 1.44 0.79 5.38
N ALA A 135 2.18 1.64 6.09
CA ALA A 135 1.59 2.64 6.96
C ALA A 135 1.27 3.90 6.14
N ALA A 136 0.04 4.41 6.30
CA ALA A 136 -0.35 5.75 5.86
C ALA A 136 0.75 6.73 6.27
N ALA A 137 1.46 7.29 5.28
CA ALA A 137 2.57 8.16 5.58
C ALA A 137 2.04 9.41 6.28
N ALA A 138 2.58 9.69 7.47
CA ALA A 138 2.51 11.03 8.03
C ALA A 138 2.95 12.05 6.96
N PRO A 139 2.34 13.25 6.92
CA PRO A 139 2.69 14.27 5.94
C PRO A 139 4.20 14.53 6.03
N ARG A 140 4.94 14.06 5.01
CA ARG A 140 6.37 14.34 4.92
C ARG A 140 6.52 15.59 4.07
N SER A 141 7.43 16.46 4.52
CA SER A 141 7.78 17.71 3.87
C SER A 141 7.98 17.52 2.36
N PRO A 142 7.56 18.48 1.50
CA PRO A 142 7.68 18.36 0.04
C PRO A 142 9.16 18.32 -0.40
N GLY A 143 9.74 17.13 -0.37
CA GLY A 143 11.11 16.86 -0.74
C GLY A 143 11.21 16.28 -2.14
N ARG A 144 11.47 17.15 -3.12
CA ARG A 144 12.19 16.85 -4.37
C ARG A 144 11.68 15.66 -5.21
N SER A 145 10.37 15.58 -5.46
CA SER A 145 9.85 14.75 -6.55
C SER A 145 9.86 15.57 -7.85
N PRO A 146 10.48 15.13 -8.95
CA PRO A 146 10.71 15.96 -10.14
C PRO A 146 9.47 16.15 -11.04
N ILE A 147 8.31 15.60 -10.70
CA ILE A 147 7.13 15.56 -11.58
C ILE A 147 5.94 16.39 -11.05
N ILE A 148 5.96 16.79 -9.77
CA ILE A 148 4.88 17.57 -9.16
C ILE A 148 5.39 18.99 -8.89
N ALA A 149 4.76 19.99 -9.50
CA ALA A 149 5.06 21.38 -9.24
C ALA A 149 4.87 21.66 -7.74
N MET A 150 5.87 22.26 -7.08
CA MET A 150 5.73 22.64 -5.68
C MET A 150 4.71 23.78 -5.57
N PRO A 151 3.62 23.60 -4.82
CA PRO A 151 2.66 24.67 -4.61
C PRO A 151 3.31 25.80 -3.80
N ARG A 152 2.91 27.05 -4.04
CA ARG A 152 3.49 28.25 -3.45
C ARG A 152 2.45 29.00 -2.61
N LEU A 153 2.81 29.31 -1.36
CA LEU A 153 2.12 30.33 -0.56
C LEU A 153 2.74 31.70 -0.87
N ARG A 154 1.93 32.67 -1.30
CA ARG A 154 2.37 34.06 -1.51
C ARG A 154 1.51 35.00 -0.67
N ILE A 155 2.14 35.70 0.28
CA ILE A 155 1.49 36.77 1.05
C ILE A 155 1.72 38.08 0.30
N GLN A 156 0.64 38.71 -0.16
CA GLN A 156 0.73 40.00 -0.85
C GLN A 156 0.79 41.14 0.17
N PRO A 157 1.66 42.15 -0.02
CA PRO A 157 1.61 43.36 0.79
C PRO A 157 0.23 44.04 0.65
N PRO A 158 -0.23 44.79 1.67
CA PRO A 158 -1.52 45.46 1.60
C PRO A 158 -1.57 46.39 0.39
N LEU A 159 -2.66 46.33 -0.37
CA LEU A 159 -2.89 47.25 -1.48
C LEU A 159 -2.77 48.68 -0.95
N PRO A 160 -2.05 49.58 -1.66
CA PRO A 160 -2.00 50.98 -1.26
C PRO A 160 -3.44 51.50 -1.24
N LEU A 161 -3.87 52.03 -0.09
CA LEU A 161 -5.17 52.68 0.03
C LEU A 161 -5.23 53.78 -1.04
N TYR A 162 -6.14 53.62 -2.00
CA TYR A 162 -6.42 54.64 -3.00
C TYR A 162 -6.91 55.88 -2.26
N ARG A 163 -6.04 56.88 -2.10
CA ARG A 163 -6.39 58.19 -1.56
C ARG A 163 -6.85 59.03 -2.75
N PRO A 164 -8.15 59.36 -2.90
CA PRO A 164 -8.59 60.24 -3.96
C PRO A 164 -7.91 61.59 -3.72
N THR A 165 -7.09 62.03 -4.67
CA THR A 165 -6.60 63.42 -4.70
C THR A 165 -7.82 64.31 -4.90
N ARG A 166 -8.19 65.05 -3.85
CA ARG A 166 -9.17 66.13 -3.91
C ARG A 166 -8.53 67.38 -4.49
#